data_AF-A0A523WMV1-F1
#
_entry.id   AF-A0A523WMV1-F1
#
_cell.length_a   1.000
_cell.length_b   1.000
_cell.length_c   1.000
_cell.angle_alpha   90.00
_cell.angle_beta   90.00
_cell.angle_gamma   90.00
#
_symmetry.space_group_name_H-M   'P 1'
#
loop_
_entity.id
_entity.type
_entity.pdbx_description
1 polymer ?
#
loop_
_entity_poly.entity_id
_entity_poly.type
_entity_poly.pdbx_seq_one_letter_code
_entity_poly.pdbx_strand_id
1 'polypeptide(L)'
;NGELYVCGSDNGGATWSPRINVTNTPTPDCWPGECESDHWSSLAETVDDFLHITYMNDKDPGGIPQDEGVATENPVMYLAVDTADVWTAIGVEEEEVSLPATFGLKQNYPNPFNASTTIEYVTRTFGKVELAVYNLVGEKVEVLVDEVMPPGEHTVTWDADNVASGVYYYKLSTSEGAVAKRMLLLK
;
A
#
# COMPACT_ATOMS: atom_id res chain seq x y z
N ASN A 1 -11.41 15.52 -17.14
CA ASN A 1 -12.47 15.37 -16.13
C ASN A 1 -11.98 14.36 -15.12
N GLY A 2 -11.29 14.87 -14.11
CA GLY A 2 -10.84 14.16 -12.93
C GLY A 2 -11.89 14.32 -11.84
N GLU A 3 -12.13 13.24 -11.13
CA GLU A 3 -13.00 13.20 -9.97
C GLU A 3 -12.27 12.45 -8.86
N LEU A 4 -12.57 12.81 -7.62
CA LEU A 4 -12.03 12.09 -6.47
C LEU A 4 -13.03 11.04 -6.01
N TYR A 5 -12.51 9.82 -5.85
CA TYR A 5 -13.24 8.68 -5.32
C TYR A 5 -12.58 8.22 -4.03
N VAL A 6 -13.40 7.84 -3.05
CA VAL A 6 -12.95 7.21 -1.81
C VAL A 6 -13.52 5.81 -1.67
N CYS A 7 -12.76 4.93 -1.04
CA CYS A 7 -13.23 3.64 -0.54
C CYS A 7 -12.52 3.35 0.78
N GLY A 8 -13.16 2.57 1.64
CA GLY A 8 -12.67 2.20 2.96
C GLY A 8 -12.41 0.71 3.06
N SER A 9 -11.55 0.33 4.00
CA SER A 9 -11.32 -1.05 4.39
C SER A 9 -11.28 -1.11 5.92
N ASP A 10 -12.12 -1.97 6.50
CA ASP A 10 -12.14 -2.28 7.94
C ASP A 10 -11.24 -3.47 8.30
N ASN A 11 -10.79 -4.21 7.29
CA ASN A 11 -9.98 -5.40 7.41
C ASN A 11 -8.54 -5.18 6.88
N GLY A 12 -7.99 -4.00 7.17
CA GLY A 12 -6.60 -3.69 6.91
C GLY A 12 -6.20 -3.77 5.44
N GLY A 13 -7.13 -3.63 4.50
CA GLY A 13 -6.92 -3.60 3.05
C GLY A 13 -7.20 -4.92 2.31
N ALA A 14 -7.74 -5.95 2.97
CA ALA A 14 -8.07 -7.22 2.32
C ALA A 14 -9.31 -7.12 1.41
N THR A 15 -10.36 -6.46 1.88
CA THR A 15 -11.52 -6.06 1.08
C THR A 15 -11.70 -4.55 1.18
N TRP A 16 -12.38 -3.99 0.18
CA TRP A 16 -12.61 -2.56 0.05
C TRP A 16 -14.08 -2.30 -0.25
N SER A 17 -14.63 -1.24 0.34
CA SER A 17 -15.97 -0.76 0.01
C SER A 17 -16.04 -0.26 -1.44
N PRO A 18 -17.24 -0.15 -2.04
CA PRO A 18 -17.42 0.47 -3.34
C PRO A 18 -16.85 1.90 -3.35
N ARG A 19 -16.35 2.30 -4.51
CA ARG A 19 -15.86 3.66 -4.72
C ARG A 19 -17.04 4.64 -4.67
N ILE A 20 -16.93 5.66 -3.84
CA ILE A 20 -17.90 6.76 -3.72
C ILE A 20 -17.27 8.02 -4.31
N ASN A 21 -17.98 8.68 -5.22
CA ASN A 21 -17.57 9.98 -5.74
C ASN A 21 -17.82 11.05 -4.67
N VAL A 22 -16.76 11.76 -4.27
CA VAL A 22 -16.83 12.73 -3.16
C VAL A 22 -16.79 14.18 -3.62
N THR A 23 -16.44 14.43 -4.88
CA THR A 23 -16.40 15.79 -5.42
C THR A 23 -17.64 16.12 -6.25
N ASN A 24 -18.29 15.13 -6.86
CA ASN A 24 -19.45 15.31 -7.74
C ASN A 24 -19.22 16.44 -8.76
N THR A 25 -18.01 16.50 -9.31
CA THR A 25 -17.53 17.60 -10.16
C THR A 25 -18.44 17.72 -11.38
N PRO A 26 -19.14 18.85 -11.58
CA PRO A 26 -20.15 18.98 -12.63
C PRO A 26 -19.50 18.94 -14.01
N THR A 27 -19.57 17.79 -14.68
CA THR A 27 -18.82 17.55 -15.92
C THR A 27 -19.54 16.83 -17.09
N PRO A 28 -20.86 16.56 -17.11
CA PRO A 28 -21.47 16.13 -18.36
C PRO A 28 -21.56 17.29 -19.36
N ASP A 29 -21.07 17.07 -20.58
CA ASP A 29 -21.21 17.96 -21.75
C ASP A 29 -20.57 19.37 -21.64
N CYS A 30 -19.46 19.51 -20.90
CA CYS A 30 -18.70 20.77 -20.84
C CYS A 30 -17.91 21.06 -22.13
N TRP A 31 -17.83 22.34 -22.53
CA TRP A 31 -16.99 22.78 -23.65
C TRP A 31 -15.50 22.78 -23.26
N PRO A 32 -14.56 22.64 -24.21
CA PRO A 32 -13.14 22.83 -23.92
C PRO A 32 -12.88 24.20 -23.28
N GLY A 33 -12.38 24.21 -22.03
CA GLY A 33 -12.20 25.41 -21.22
C GLY A 33 -13.30 25.68 -20.18
N GLU A 34 -14.34 24.86 -20.13
CA GLU A 34 -15.42 24.91 -19.13
C GLU A 34 -15.47 23.64 -18.26
N CYS A 35 -14.48 22.76 -18.40
CA CYS A 35 -14.43 21.49 -17.69
C CYS A 35 -13.63 21.64 -16.40
N GLU A 36 -14.29 21.46 -15.26
CA GLU A 36 -13.61 21.35 -13.96
C GLU A 36 -13.05 19.93 -13.78
N SER A 37 -11.88 19.83 -13.16
CA SER A 37 -11.15 18.58 -13.03
C SER A 37 -10.44 18.53 -11.69
N ASP A 38 -10.80 17.58 -10.83
CA ASP A 38 -10.23 17.50 -9.48
C ASP A 38 -9.03 16.54 -9.49
N HIS A 39 -7.85 17.09 -9.18
CA HIS A 39 -6.57 16.41 -9.30
C HIS A 39 -5.65 16.66 -8.10
N TRP A 40 -4.53 15.91 -8.08
CA TRP A 40 -3.46 16.06 -7.09
C TRP A 40 -3.95 16.05 -5.64
N SER A 41 -4.84 15.12 -5.34
CA SER A 41 -5.36 14.96 -3.98
C SER A 41 -4.29 14.45 -3.02
N SER A 42 -4.39 14.88 -1.78
CA SER A 42 -3.66 14.34 -0.64
C SER A 42 -4.64 14.12 0.51
N LEU A 43 -4.46 13.00 1.21
CA LEU A 43 -5.24 12.63 2.39
C LEU A 43 -4.40 12.90 3.65
N ALA A 44 -5.04 13.39 4.71
CA ALA A 44 -4.38 13.50 6.02
C ALA A 44 -3.93 12.14 6.55
N GLU A 45 -2.78 12.11 7.24
CA GLU A 45 -2.22 10.90 7.83
C GLU A 45 -3.09 10.36 8.99
N THR A 46 -3.73 11.26 9.74
CA THR A 46 -4.66 10.91 10.81
C THR A 46 -6.08 11.27 10.40
N VAL A 47 -6.97 10.29 10.55
CA VAL A 47 -8.41 10.40 10.26
C VAL A 47 -9.16 10.40 11.59
N ASP A 48 -10.15 11.27 11.74
CA ASP A 48 -11.10 11.25 12.88
C ASP A 48 -12.46 10.72 12.42
N ASP A 49 -13.56 11.38 12.76
CA ASP A 49 -14.87 11.06 12.18
C ASP A 49 -14.92 11.43 10.67
N PHE A 50 -13.97 12.22 10.18
CA PHE A 50 -13.87 12.69 8.80
C PHE A 50 -12.54 12.33 8.13
N LEU A 51 -12.61 11.96 6.85
CA LEU A 51 -11.47 11.97 5.94
C LEU A 51 -11.19 13.41 5.50
N HIS A 52 -9.98 13.89 5.78
CA HIS A 52 -9.54 15.23 5.39
C HIS A 52 -8.72 15.17 4.10
N ILE A 53 -9.27 15.71 3.01
CA ILE A 53 -8.68 15.69 1.68
C ILE A 53 -8.40 17.12 1.24
N THR A 54 -7.19 17.39 0.78
CA THR A 54 -6.88 18.60 0.00
C THR A 54 -6.62 18.21 -1.44
N TYR A 55 -7.11 18.99 -2.39
CA TYR A 55 -6.93 18.71 -3.81
C TYR A 55 -6.88 20.02 -4.61
N MET A 56 -6.47 19.94 -5.87
CA MET A 56 -6.53 21.09 -6.77
C MET A 56 -7.72 20.93 -7.71
N ASN A 57 -8.57 21.94 -7.77
CA ASN A 57 -9.58 22.04 -8.82
C ASN A 57 -8.93 22.71 -10.03
N ASP A 58 -8.59 21.90 -11.02
CA ASP A 58 -8.05 22.32 -12.30
C ASP A 58 -9.20 22.76 -13.22
N LYS A 59 -9.17 24.03 -13.60
CA LYS A 59 -10.19 24.64 -14.46
C LYS A 59 -9.73 24.72 -15.92
N ASP A 60 -8.52 24.27 -16.20
CA ASP A 60 -7.89 24.45 -17.50
C ASP A 60 -8.01 23.21 -18.38
N PRO A 61 -8.14 23.41 -19.71
CA PRO A 61 -8.12 22.31 -20.65
C PRO A 61 -6.68 21.88 -20.95
N GLY A 62 -6.38 20.59 -20.72
CA GLY A 62 -5.13 19.95 -21.16
C GLY A 62 -4.41 19.22 -20.02
N GLY A 63 -3.60 18.22 -20.36
CA GLY A 63 -2.85 17.42 -19.37
C GLY A 63 -1.35 17.32 -19.65
N ILE A 64 -0.87 17.97 -20.71
CA ILE A 64 0.52 17.93 -21.15
C ILE A 64 0.95 19.36 -21.51
N PRO A 65 1.99 19.92 -20.88
CA PRO A 65 2.53 21.23 -21.26
C PRO A 65 3.02 21.18 -22.71
N GLN A 66 2.46 22.01 -23.59
CA GLN A 66 2.93 22.14 -24.97
C GLN A 66 3.82 23.37 -25.18
N ASP A 67 3.58 24.45 -24.41
CA ASP A 67 4.35 25.70 -24.36
C ASP A 67 4.18 26.35 -22.96
N GLU A 68 4.91 27.42 -22.65
CA GLU A 68 4.61 28.26 -21.47
C GLU A 68 3.25 28.95 -21.68
N GLY A 69 2.20 28.35 -21.12
CA GLY A 69 0.84 28.89 -21.14
C GLY A 69 0.70 30.16 -20.29
N VAL A 70 -0.50 30.76 -20.34
CA VAL A 70 -0.86 31.85 -19.42
C VAL A 70 -1.04 31.26 -18.02
N ALA A 71 -0.64 32.00 -16.98
CA ALA A 71 -0.93 31.61 -15.61
C ALA A 71 -2.45 31.59 -15.39
N THR A 72 -2.94 30.48 -14.85
CA THR A 72 -4.35 30.20 -14.60
C THR A 72 -4.59 29.97 -13.11
N GLU A 73 -5.82 30.19 -12.65
CA GLU A 73 -6.17 30.03 -11.24
C GLU A 73 -6.79 28.65 -11.00
N ASN A 74 -6.00 27.75 -10.43
CA ASN A 74 -6.44 26.43 -9.99
C ASN A 74 -6.46 26.38 -8.46
N PRO A 75 -7.61 26.61 -7.81
CA PRO A 75 -7.67 26.73 -6.37
C PRO A 75 -7.38 25.40 -5.68
N VAL A 76 -6.69 25.48 -4.54
CA VAL A 76 -6.57 24.37 -3.60
C VAL A 76 -7.86 24.30 -2.78
N MET A 77 -8.51 23.17 -2.87
CA MET A 77 -9.77 22.86 -2.21
C MET A 77 -9.52 21.98 -0.99
N TYR A 78 -10.42 22.08 -0.02
CA TYR A 78 -10.45 21.22 1.17
C TYR A 78 -11.82 20.54 1.25
N LEU A 79 -11.81 19.24 1.50
CA LEU A 79 -12.99 18.41 1.64
C LEU A 79 -12.88 17.56 2.90
N ALA A 80 -13.94 17.59 3.71
CA ALA A 80 -14.13 16.69 4.84
C ALA A 80 -15.25 15.70 4.48
N VAL A 81 -14.93 14.42 4.37
CA VAL A 81 -15.90 13.36 4.04
C VAL A 81 -16.18 12.56 5.30
N ASP A 82 -17.44 12.44 5.69
CA ASP A 82 -17.83 11.62 6.85
C ASP A 82 -17.43 10.15 6.60
N THR A 83 -16.69 9.56 7.53
CA THR A 83 -16.24 8.16 7.42
C THR A 83 -17.42 7.18 7.39
N ALA A 84 -18.55 7.53 7.99
CA ALA A 84 -19.76 6.71 7.94
C ALA A 84 -20.35 6.63 6.53
N ASP A 85 -20.27 7.70 5.74
CA ASP A 85 -20.75 7.73 4.35
C ASP A 85 -19.94 6.79 3.46
N VAL A 86 -18.66 6.56 3.78
CA VAL A 86 -17.78 5.62 3.06
C VAL A 86 -18.22 4.16 3.25
N TRP A 87 -18.87 3.86 4.38
CA TRP A 87 -19.26 2.50 4.79
C TRP A 87 -20.72 2.15 4.45
N THR A 88 -21.59 3.15 4.29
CA THR A 88 -23.05 2.96 4.18
C THR A 88 -23.50 2.36 2.83
N ALA A 89 -22.59 2.14 1.89
CA ALA A 89 -22.89 1.70 0.53
C ALA A 89 -22.69 0.20 0.24
N ILE A 90 -23.00 -0.75 1.15
CA ILE A 90 -23.28 -2.15 0.75
C ILE A 90 -24.03 -2.96 1.81
N GLY A 91 -25.19 -3.51 1.42
CA GLY A 91 -25.71 -4.76 1.95
C GLY A 91 -25.20 -5.93 1.09
N VAL A 92 -24.01 -6.42 1.38
CA VAL A 92 -23.41 -7.60 0.74
C VAL A 92 -23.06 -8.58 1.85
N GLU A 93 -23.46 -9.84 1.67
CA GLU A 93 -23.14 -10.94 2.59
C GLU A 93 -21.63 -10.95 2.85
N GLU A 94 -21.25 -10.77 4.12
CA GLU A 94 -19.89 -10.90 4.60
C GLU A 94 -19.40 -12.33 4.29
N GLU A 95 -18.68 -12.52 3.19
CA GLU A 95 -17.61 -13.50 3.23
C GLU A 95 -16.62 -12.95 4.25
N GLU A 96 -16.69 -13.45 5.48
CA GLU A 96 -15.70 -13.17 6.50
C GLU A 96 -14.34 -13.65 5.99
N VAL A 97 -13.60 -12.76 5.33
CA VAL A 97 -12.19 -12.94 5.02
C VAL A 97 -11.48 -12.89 6.37
N SER A 98 -11.24 -14.07 6.94
CA SER A 98 -10.56 -14.19 8.23
C SER A 98 -9.13 -13.67 8.06
N LEU A 99 -8.88 -12.44 8.49
CA LEU A 99 -7.53 -11.91 8.52
C LEU A 99 -6.66 -12.72 9.48
N PRO A 100 -5.35 -12.79 9.21
CA PRO A 100 -4.44 -13.36 10.17
C PRO A 100 -4.48 -12.59 11.50
N ALA A 101 -4.78 -13.29 12.59
CA ALA A 101 -4.85 -12.69 13.91
C ALA A 101 -3.48 -12.25 14.46
N THR A 102 -2.38 -12.71 13.86
CA THR A 102 -1.02 -12.46 14.37
C THR A 102 -0.03 -12.18 13.26
N PHE A 103 0.72 -11.07 13.41
CA PHE A 103 1.93 -10.79 12.65
C PHE A 103 2.98 -11.85 12.98
N GLY A 104 3.66 -12.39 11.97
CA GLY A 104 4.56 -13.51 12.19
C GLY A 104 5.57 -13.72 11.08
N LEU A 105 6.72 -14.24 11.47
CA LEU A 105 7.75 -14.74 10.56
C LEU A 105 7.94 -16.22 10.89
N LYS A 106 7.77 -17.12 9.92
CA LYS A 106 7.99 -18.57 10.14
C LYS A 106 9.45 -18.93 9.96
N GLN A 107 9.82 -20.08 10.51
CA GLN A 107 11.15 -20.64 10.26
C GLN A 107 11.26 -21.03 8.79
N ASN A 108 12.35 -20.65 8.13
CA ASN A 108 12.60 -21.01 6.74
C ASN A 108 12.65 -22.54 6.59
N TYR A 109 12.15 -23.07 5.48
CA TYR A 109 12.16 -24.49 5.19
C TYR A 109 12.64 -24.76 3.76
N PRO A 110 13.63 -25.68 3.58
CA PRO A 110 14.34 -26.43 4.62
C PRO A 110 15.26 -25.52 5.48
N ASN A 111 15.60 -25.97 6.70
CA ASN A 111 16.68 -25.40 7.50
C ASN A 111 17.33 -26.51 8.35
N PRO A 112 18.61 -26.89 8.10
CA PRO A 112 19.53 -26.29 7.13
C PRO A 112 19.08 -26.48 5.67
N PHE A 113 19.52 -25.61 4.77
CA PHE A 113 19.19 -25.69 3.34
C PHE A 113 20.43 -25.68 2.45
N ASN A 114 20.25 -26.13 1.21
CA ASN A 114 21.26 -26.05 0.16
C ASN A 114 20.67 -25.29 -1.03
N ALA A 115 21.42 -24.31 -1.54
CA ALA A 115 21.04 -23.38 -2.61
C ALA A 115 19.82 -22.50 -2.29
N SER A 116 18.65 -23.07 -2.03
CA SER A 116 17.40 -22.32 -1.84
C SER A 116 16.59 -22.73 -0.60
N THR A 117 15.81 -21.79 -0.08
CA THR A 117 14.90 -22.01 1.05
C THR A 117 13.65 -21.13 0.91
N THR A 118 12.53 -21.62 1.42
CA THR A 118 11.27 -20.88 1.44
C THR A 118 11.09 -20.20 2.79
N ILE A 119 10.71 -18.92 2.76
CA ILE A 119 10.38 -18.11 3.93
C ILE A 119 8.91 -17.73 3.84
N GLU A 120 8.15 -18.15 4.83
CA GLU A 120 6.74 -17.78 5.00
C GLU A 120 6.62 -16.72 6.10
N TYR A 121 5.77 -15.73 5.88
CA TYR A 121 5.48 -14.68 6.84
C TYR A 121 4.04 -14.18 6.70
N VAL A 122 3.60 -13.44 7.72
CA VAL A 122 2.22 -12.99 7.86
C VAL A 122 2.21 -11.51 8.21
N THR A 123 1.47 -10.72 7.44
CA THR A 123 1.20 -9.30 7.70
C THR A 123 -0.27 -9.13 8.08
N ARG A 124 -0.57 -8.28 9.06
CA ARG A 124 -1.97 -8.03 9.48
C ARG A 124 -2.55 -6.77 8.89
N THR A 125 -1.68 -5.87 8.44
CA THR A 125 -2.06 -4.56 7.91
C THR A 125 -1.48 -4.36 6.52
N PHE A 126 -2.24 -3.66 5.67
CA PHE A 126 -1.73 -3.12 4.43
C PHE A 126 -0.64 -2.09 4.73
N GLY A 127 0.50 -2.21 4.09
CA GLY A 127 1.60 -1.27 4.30
C GLY A 127 2.92 -1.73 3.73
N LYS A 128 3.95 -0.94 4.01
CA LYS A 128 5.33 -1.21 3.58
C LYS A 128 5.90 -2.41 4.34
N VAL A 129 6.45 -3.37 3.60
CA VAL A 129 7.07 -4.59 4.11
C VAL A 129 8.51 -4.69 3.58
N GLU A 130 9.49 -4.84 4.48
CA GLU A 130 10.86 -5.19 4.11
C GLU A 130 11.21 -6.57 4.70
N LEU A 131 11.61 -7.52 3.85
CA LEU A 131 12.25 -8.77 4.25
C LEU A 131 13.68 -8.78 3.73
N ALA A 132 14.65 -8.76 4.63
CA ALA A 132 16.07 -8.71 4.27
C ALA A 132 16.90 -9.77 5.00
N VAL A 133 17.97 -10.23 4.35
CA VAL A 133 18.95 -11.20 4.85
C VAL A 133 20.21 -10.50 5.30
N TYR A 134 20.79 -10.97 6.41
CA TYR A 134 21.95 -10.41 7.09
C TYR A 134 22.94 -11.52 7.46
N ASN A 135 24.23 -11.20 7.43
CA ASN A 135 25.29 -12.10 7.90
C ASN A 135 25.55 -11.98 9.42
N LEU A 136 26.52 -12.73 9.94
CA LEU A 136 26.86 -12.76 11.37
C LEU A 136 27.35 -11.42 11.95
N VAL A 137 27.93 -10.55 11.11
CA VAL A 137 28.39 -9.21 11.51
C VAL A 137 27.31 -8.13 11.32
N GLY A 138 26.13 -8.52 10.85
CA GLY A 138 24.97 -7.64 10.68
C GLY A 138 24.95 -6.88 9.35
N GLU A 139 25.81 -7.24 8.39
CA GLU A 139 25.76 -6.66 7.05
C GLU A 139 24.56 -7.22 6.28
N LYS A 140 23.80 -6.33 5.62
CA LYS A 140 22.67 -6.68 4.77
C LYS A 140 23.21 -7.33 3.49
N VAL A 141 22.94 -8.62 3.32
CA VAL A 141 23.39 -9.44 2.19
C VAL A 141 22.46 -9.24 1.00
N GLU A 142 21.16 -9.27 1.25
CA GLU A 142 20.14 -9.22 0.20
C GLU A 142 18.79 -8.73 0.74
N VAL A 143 17.99 -8.11 -0.11
CA VAL A 143 16.61 -7.72 0.18
C VAL A 143 15.71 -8.59 -0.68
N LEU A 144 14.89 -9.42 -0.04
CA LEU A 144 13.99 -10.37 -0.70
C LEU A 144 12.65 -9.72 -1.04
N VAL A 145 12.20 -8.79 -0.20
CA VAL A 145 10.95 -8.05 -0.35
C VAL A 145 11.17 -6.61 0.13
N ASP A 146 10.70 -5.63 -0.65
CA ASP A 146 10.70 -4.21 -0.29
C ASP A 146 9.55 -3.46 -0.99
N GLU A 147 8.31 -3.80 -0.66
CA GLU A 147 7.12 -3.31 -1.36
C GLU A 147 5.95 -3.04 -0.41
N VAL A 148 4.88 -2.43 -0.92
CA VAL A 148 3.63 -2.23 -0.17
C VAL A 148 2.72 -3.41 -0.46
N MET A 149 2.36 -4.17 0.58
CA MET A 149 1.63 -5.44 0.44
C MET A 149 0.31 -5.41 1.20
N PRO A 150 -0.71 -6.15 0.73
CA PRO A 150 -1.93 -6.39 1.50
C PRO A 150 -1.66 -7.27 2.74
N PRO A 151 -2.57 -7.26 3.72
CA PRO A 151 -2.53 -8.21 4.82
C PRO A 151 -2.75 -9.63 4.30
N GLY A 152 -2.08 -10.61 4.91
CA GLY A 152 -2.19 -12.00 4.50
C GLY A 152 -0.96 -12.83 4.82
N GLU A 153 -1.02 -14.10 4.40
CA GLU A 153 0.13 -14.99 4.38
C GLU A 153 0.90 -14.80 3.07
N HIS A 154 2.21 -14.66 3.18
CA HIS A 154 3.12 -14.40 2.07
C HIS A 154 4.26 -15.41 2.10
N THR A 155 4.72 -15.77 0.90
CA THR A 155 5.78 -16.76 0.71
C THR A 155 6.79 -16.22 -0.26
N VAL A 156 8.07 -16.27 0.11
CA VAL A 156 9.18 -15.88 -0.74
C VAL A 156 10.28 -16.92 -0.70
N THR A 157 10.88 -17.19 -1.85
CA THR A 157 12.02 -18.10 -1.97
C THR A 157 13.29 -17.29 -1.99
N TRP A 158 14.25 -17.64 -1.14
CA TRP A 158 15.61 -17.11 -1.22
C TRP A 158 16.49 -18.09 -2.01
N ASP A 159 17.10 -17.61 -3.08
CA ASP A 159 18.14 -18.31 -3.83
C ASP A 159 19.52 -17.77 -3.43
N ALA A 160 20.27 -18.61 -2.72
CA ALA A 160 21.56 -18.31 -2.11
C ALA A 160 22.73 -18.95 -2.89
N ASP A 161 22.55 -19.27 -4.17
CA ASP A 161 23.60 -19.91 -5.00
C ASP A 161 24.91 -19.12 -5.02
N ASN A 162 24.85 -17.80 -4.97
CA ASN A 162 26.01 -16.91 -4.97
C ASN A 162 26.50 -16.52 -3.56
N VAL A 163 25.96 -17.14 -2.52
CA VAL A 163 26.24 -16.80 -1.12
C VAL A 163 27.08 -17.91 -0.46
N ALA A 164 28.02 -17.55 0.42
CA ALA A 164 28.89 -18.52 1.08
C ALA A 164 28.14 -19.33 2.16
N SER A 165 28.51 -20.60 2.37
CA SER A 165 27.95 -21.41 3.47
C SER A 165 28.16 -20.74 4.82
N GLY A 166 27.18 -20.80 5.69
CA GLY A 166 27.25 -20.12 6.99
C GLY A 166 25.92 -19.88 7.65
N VAL A 167 25.99 -19.17 8.78
CA VAL A 167 24.82 -18.73 9.54
C VAL A 167 24.39 -17.35 9.04
N TYR A 168 23.10 -17.23 8.75
CA TYR A 168 22.47 -15.98 8.33
C TYR A 168 21.26 -15.69 9.22
N TYR A 169 20.85 -14.43 9.21
CA TYR A 169 19.62 -13.97 9.82
C TYR A 169 18.74 -13.34 8.76
N TYR A 170 17.45 -13.57 8.80
CA TYR A 170 16.48 -12.84 7.99
C TYR A 170 15.54 -12.09 8.91
N LYS A 171 15.22 -10.85 8.54
CA LYS A 171 14.44 -9.92 9.35
C LYS A 171 13.29 -9.37 8.51
N LEU A 172 12.08 -9.56 9.02
CA LEU A 172 10.86 -8.93 8.52
C LEU A 172 10.63 -7.64 9.30
N SER A 173 10.42 -6.53 8.60
CA SER A 173 10.12 -5.21 9.17
C SER A 173 8.87 -4.65 8.51
N THR A 174 7.92 -4.21 9.33
CA THR A 174 6.66 -3.56 8.92
C THR A 174 6.34 -2.40 9.87
N SER A 175 5.25 -1.67 9.63
CA SER A 175 4.70 -0.69 10.58
C SER A 175 4.33 -1.32 11.94
N GLU A 176 4.04 -2.62 11.98
CA GLU A 176 3.67 -3.37 13.19
C GLU A 176 4.87 -3.71 14.07
N GLY A 177 6.08 -3.74 13.49
CA GLY A 177 7.32 -4.04 14.21
C GLY A 177 8.31 -4.80 13.35
N ALA A 178 9.28 -5.44 14.02
CA ALA A 178 10.28 -6.25 13.34
C ALA A 178 10.59 -7.56 14.08
N VAL A 179 10.69 -8.66 13.31
CA VAL A 179 11.02 -10.00 13.81
C VAL A 179 12.14 -10.58 12.97
N ALA A 180 13.11 -11.21 13.62
CA ALA A 180 14.24 -11.86 12.94
C ALA A 180 14.35 -13.33 13.33
N LYS A 181 14.83 -14.14 12.39
CA LYS A 181 15.10 -15.57 12.59
C LYS A 181 16.44 -15.96 11.98
N ARG A 182 17.01 -17.04 12.51
CA ARG A 182 18.31 -17.59 12.10
C ARG A 182 18.12 -18.73 11.11
N MET A 183 18.97 -18.81 10.09
CA MET A 183 19.03 -19.90 9.12
C MET A 183 20.46 -20.38 8.90
N LEU A 184 20.61 -21.64 8.48
CA LEU A 184 21.91 -22.26 8.17
C LEU A 184 21.95 -22.70 6.70
N LEU A 185 22.85 -22.09 5.94
CA LEU A 185 23.15 -22.46 4.55
C LEU A 185 24.29 -23.47 4.52
N LEU A 186 24.04 -24.63 3.90
CA LEU A 186 25.02 -25.68 3.61
C LEU A 186 25.22 -25.77 2.10
N LYS A 187 26.47 -25.84 1.65
CA LYS A 187 26.84 -26.24 0.29
C LYS A 187 27.60 -27.54 0.35
#